data_AF-F3FLZ9-F1
#
_entry.id   AF-F3FLZ9-F1
#
_cell.length_a   1.000
_cell.length_b   1.000
_cell.length_c   1.000
_cell.angle_alpha   90.00
_cell.angle_beta   90.00
_cell.angle_gamma   90.00
#
_symmetry.space_group_name_H-M   'P 1'
#
loop_
_entity.id
_entity.type
_entity.pdbx_description
1 polymer ?
#
loop_
_entity_poly.entity_id
_entity_poly.type
_entity_poly.pdbx_seq_one_letter_code
_entity_poly.pdbx_strand_id
1 'polypeptide(L)' 'MDAFILLGSFIALILIGMPVAYALGLSALIGAWWIDIPADALMIQIAGGVNKFSLLAIPFFVLAG' A
#
# COMPACT_ATOMS: atom_id res chain seq x y z
N MET A 1 -1.98 12.42 -14.73
CA MET A 1 -0.50 12.27 -14.78
C MET A 1 -0.03 11.39 -13.63
N ASP A 2 -0.74 11.45 -12.52
CA ASP A 2 -0.53 10.74 -11.24
C ASP A 2 -0.44 9.21 -11.39
N ALA A 3 -1.27 8.62 -12.27
CA ALA A 3 -1.24 7.19 -12.56
C ALA A 3 0.12 6.72 -13.14
N PHE A 4 0.83 7.58 -13.88
CA PHE A 4 2.17 7.24 -14.38
C PHE A 4 3.21 7.21 -13.27
N ILE A 5 3.07 8.04 -12.23
CA ILE A 5 3.98 8.03 -11.07
C ILE A 5 3.75 6.78 -10.24
N LEU A 6 2.49 6.40 -9.99
CA LEU A 6 2.18 5.14 -9.32
C LEU A 6 2.67 3.94 -10.13
N LEU A 7 2.27 3.82 -11.41
CA LEU A 7 2.62 2.65 -12.21
C LEU A 7 4.13 2.57 -12.48
N GLY A 8 4.78 3.71 -12.76
CA GLY A 8 6.22 3.79 -13.00
C GLY A 8 7.04 3.44 -11.75
N SER A 9 6.67 3.96 -10.57
CA SER A 9 7.34 3.61 -9.31
C SER A 9 7.13 2.14 -8.93
N PHE A 10 5.92 1.60 -9.14
CA PHE A 10 5.62 0.20 -8.86
C PHE A 10 6.46 -0.75 -9.73
N ILE A 11 6.51 -0.50 -11.04
CA ILE A 11 7.28 -1.32 -11.98
C ILE A 11 8.79 -1.22 -11.66
N ALA A 12 9.29 -0.01 -11.38
CA ALA A 12 10.69 0.18 -10.99
C ALA A 12 11.07 -0.61 -9.73
N LEU A 13 10.21 -0.58 -8.70
CA LEU A 13 10.43 -1.30 -7.44
C LEU A 13 10.40 -2.83 -7.62
N ILE A 14 9.53 -3.34 -8.50
CA ILE A 14 9.50 -4.78 -8.85
C ILE A 14 10.75 -5.19 -9.61
N LEU A 15 11.24 -4.38 -10.56
CA LEU A 15 12.44 -4.67 -11.34
C LEU A 15 13.70 -4.76 -10.48
N ILE A 16 13.74 -4.05 -9.35
CA ILE A 16 14.83 -4.12 -8.35
C ILE A 16 14.75 -5.43 -7.52
N GLY A 17 13.71 -6.25 -7.70
CA GLY A 17 13.53 -7.52 -7.01
C GLY A 17 12.81 -7.41 -5.66
N MET A 18 12.14 -6.28 -5.40
CA MET A 18 11.40 -6.10 -4.15
C MET A 18 10.10 -6.93 -4.15
N PRO A 19 9.71 -7.57 -3.02
CA PRO A 19 8.46 -8.33 -2.97
C PRO A 19 7.26 -7.43 -3.27
N VAL A 20 6.28 -7.98 -4.00
CA VAL A 20 5.16 -7.21 -4.57
C VAL A 20 4.39 -6.42 -3.52
N ALA A 21 4.19 -6.97 -2.32
CA ALA A 21 3.50 -6.30 -1.22
C ALA A 21 4.20 -4.99 -0.80
N TYR A 22 5.53 -5.00 -0.69
CA TYR A 22 6.30 -3.80 -0.37
C TYR A 22 6.31 -2.83 -1.55
N ALA A 23 6.42 -3.32 -2.78
CA ALA A 23 6.42 -2.47 -3.98
C ALA A 23 5.12 -1.68 -4.12
N LEU A 24 4.00 -2.33 -3.84
CA LEU A 24 2.67 -1.73 -3.91
C LEU A 24 2.47 -0.68 -2.80
N GLY A 25 2.94 -0.96 -1.58
CA GLY A 25 2.89 0.01 -0.47
C GLY A 25 3.77 1.24 -0.71
N LEU A 26 5.02 1.04 -1.15
CA LEU A 26 5.95 2.15 -1.41
C LEU A 26 5.52 3.01 -2.61
N SER A 27 5.00 2.39 -3.67
CA SER A 27 4.42 3.11 -4.81
C SER A 27 3.23 3.99 -4.39
N ALA A 28 2.36 3.48 -3.51
CA ALA A 28 1.25 4.26 -2.96
C ALA A 28 1.74 5.46 -2.12
N LEU A 29 2.81 5.29 -1.33
CA LEU A 29 3.42 6.39 -0.57
C LEU A 29 4.07 7.45 -1.48
N ILE A 30 4.74 7.03 -2.56
CA ILE A 30 5.32 7.94 -3.55
C ILE A 30 4.21 8.73 -4.26
N GLY A 31 3.12 8.07 -4.64
CA GLY A 31 1.95 8.73 -5.25
C GLY A 31 1.26 9.70 -4.29
N ALA A 32 1.15 9.33 -3.02
CA ALA A 32 0.65 10.19 -1.95
C ALA A 32 1.47 11.47 -1.77
N TRP A 33 2.80 11.35 -1.80
CA TRP A 33 3.71 12.49 -1.75
C TRP A 33 3.54 13.37 -2.99
N TRP A 34 3.45 12.77 -4.18
CA TRP A 34 3.29 13.52 -5.43
C TRP A 34 2.03 14.39 -5.47
N ILE A 35 0.95 13.93 -4.84
CA ILE A 35 -0.35 14.62 -4.81
C ILE A 35 -0.43 15.61 -3.62
N ASP A 36 0.64 15.74 -2.82
CA ASP A 36 0.68 16.57 -1.60
C ASP A 36 -0.52 16.31 -0.68
N ILE A 37 -0.88 15.03 -0.53
CA ILE A 37 -1.97 14.67 0.38
C ILE A 37 -1.53 14.99 1.82
N PRO A 38 -2.34 15.74 2.59
CA PRO A 38 -2.02 16.05 3.98
C PRO A 38 -1.81 14.76 4.77
N ALA A 39 -0.73 14.73 5.56
CA ALA A 39 -0.28 13.54 6.27
C ALA A 39 -1.37 12.95 7.18
N ASP A 40 -2.21 13.81 7.77
CA ASP A 40 -3.37 13.41 8.58
C ASP A 40 -4.35 12.53 7.79
N ALA A 41 -4.67 12.92 6.54
CA ALA A 41 -5.57 12.15 5.68
C ALA A 41 -4.92 10.85 5.19
N LEU A 42 -3.61 10.85 4.93
CA LEU A 42 -2.88 9.63 4.58
C LEU A 42 -2.98 8.58 5.67
N MET A 43 -2.75 9.00 6.91
CA MET A 43 -2.64 8.07 8.03
C MET A 43 -4.00 7.49 8.40
N ILE A 44 -5.07 8.27 8.26
CA ILE A 44 -6.46 7.78 8.36
C ILE A 44 -6.72 6.71 7.28
N GLN A 45 -6.27 6.94 6.05
CA GLN A 45 -6.49 6.02 4.93
C GLN A 45 -5.71 4.70 5.08
N ILE A 46 -4.47 4.77 5.59
CA ILE A 46 -3.66 3.60 5.94
C ILE A 46 -4.32 2.82 7.09
N ALA A 47 -4.75 3.49 8.15
CA ALA A 47 -5.44 2.86 9.27
C ALA A 47 -6.75 2.17 8.83
N GLY A 48 -7.51 2.80 7.94
CA GLY A 48 -8.70 2.19 7.33
C GLY A 48 -8.36 0.98 6.44
N GLY A 49 -7.20 0.96 5.81
CA GLY A 49 -6.70 -0.16 5.00
C GLY A 49 -6.30 -1.38 5.82
N VAL A 50 -5.59 -1.18 6.94
CA VAL A 50 -5.15 -2.26 7.86
C VAL A 50 -6.34 -2.91 8.57
N ASN A 51 -7.37 -2.13 8.90
CA ASN A 51 -8.60 -2.62 9.53
C ASN A 51 -9.52 -3.42 8.59
N LYS A 52 -9.14 -3.65 7.32
CA LYS A 52 -9.91 -4.53 6.44
C LYS A 52 -9.77 -5.98 6.93
N PHE A 53 -10.87 -6.48 7.49
CA PHE A 53 -11.06 -7.82 8.07
C PHE A 53 -10.36 -8.98 7.35
N SER A 54 -10.15 -8.93 6.03
CA SER A 54 -9.47 -9.99 5.28
C SER A 54 -8.02 -10.25 5.69
N LEU A 55 -7.28 -9.24 6.15
CA LEU A 55 -5.87 -9.40 6.59
C LEU A 55 -5.76 -10.04 7.98
N LEU A 56 -6.75 -9.81 8.84
CA LEU A 56 -6.90 -10.47 10.14
C LEU A 56 -7.64 -11.81 10.04
N ALA A 57 -8.48 -11.99 9.01
CA ALA A 57 -9.26 -13.19 8.81
C ALA A 57 -8.37 -14.41 8.58
N ILE A 58 -7.23 -14.28 7.89
CA ILE A 58 -6.30 -15.41 7.68
C ILE A 58 -5.75 -15.94 9.03
N PRO A 59 -5.14 -15.12 9.91
CA PRO A 59 -4.69 -15.61 11.20
C PRO A 59 -5.84 -16.06 12.11
N PHE A 60 -7.01 -15.40 12.08
CA PHE A 60 -8.17 -15.85 12.87
C PHE A 60 -8.81 -17.14 12.34
N PHE A 61 -8.78 -17.41 11.02
CA PHE A 61 -9.22 -18.69 10.46
C PHE A 61 -8.29 -19.84 10.86
N VAL A 62 -6.99 -19.58 10.98
CA VAL A 62 -6.00 -20.58 11.44
C VAL A 62 -6.10 -20.84 12.95
N LEU A 63 -6.49 -19.83 13.75
CA LEU A 63 -6.65 -19.96 15.20
C LEU A 63 -8.05 -20.43 15.65
N ALA A 64 -9.08 -20.23 14.82
CA ALA A 64 -10.44 -20.69 15.08
C ALA A 64 -10.74 -22.11 14.55
N GLY A 65 -9.78 -22.70 13.82
CA GLY A 65 -9.77 -24.11 13.43
C GLY A 65 -9.14 -24.99 14.49
#